data_AF-Z9JLK2-F1
#
_entry.id   AF-Z9JLK2-F1
#
_cell.length_a   1.000
_cell.length_b   1.000
_cell.length_c   1.000
_cell.angle_alpha   90.00
_cell.angle_beta   90.00
_cell.angle_gamma   90.00
#
_symmetry.space_group_name_H-M   'P 1'
#
loop_
_entity.id
_entity.type
_entity.pdbx_description
1 polymer ?
#
loop_
_entity_poly.entity_id
_entity_poly.type
_entity_poly.pdbx_seq_one_letter_code
_entity_poly.pdbx_strand_id
1 'polypeptide(L)'
;MVTDKNIDIDLLSIDLNNFRLGEYEDVRAAYRAMLDEQKEKLVNLASDILENGLSPAERLIVVPDADEPGCFIVCEGNRRLTAIRMMADPQFAAGTLYYSGFVRLSKQFQKFPITTLPCTVLPNKDAAFIWIERKHNPNEGKGLAVGGAGFFAYSVSAAKGA
;
A
#
# COMPACT_ATOMS: atom_id res chain seq x y z
N MET A 1 12.96 -16.54 -9.75
CA MET A 1 12.21 -16.07 -10.93
C MET A 1 11.08 -15.17 -10.44
N VAL A 2 10.75 -14.11 -11.18
CA VAL A 2 9.64 -13.21 -10.84
C VAL A 2 8.32 -13.90 -11.20
N THR A 3 7.34 -13.89 -10.30
CA THR A 3 6.02 -14.52 -10.53
C THR A 3 4.88 -13.67 -10.00
N ASP A 4 3.79 -13.57 -10.75
CA ASP A 4 2.58 -12.90 -10.28
C ASP A 4 1.61 -13.89 -9.64
N LYS A 5 1.05 -13.53 -8.49
CA LYS A 5 0.09 -14.35 -7.73
C LYS A 5 -0.94 -13.46 -7.04
N ASN A 6 -2.13 -14.01 -6.79
CA ASN A 6 -3.02 -13.46 -5.77
C ASN A 6 -2.67 -14.16 -4.46
N ILE A 7 -2.26 -13.39 -3.45
CA ILE A 7 -1.82 -13.91 -2.15
C ILE A 7 -2.85 -13.52 -1.11
N ASP A 8 -3.19 -14.46 -0.23
CA ASP A 8 -4.07 -14.19 0.91
C ASP A 8 -3.47 -13.07 1.77
N ILE A 9 -4.29 -12.10 2.17
CA ILE A 9 -3.83 -10.99 3.00
C ILE A 9 -3.18 -11.49 4.28
N ASP A 10 -3.61 -12.62 4.84
CA ASP A 10 -3.08 -13.20 6.08
C ASP A 10 -1.66 -13.74 5.94
N LEU A 11 -1.23 -14.04 4.70
CA LEU A 11 0.14 -14.44 4.38
C LEU A 11 1.04 -13.24 4.05
N LEU A 12 0.53 -12.01 4.15
CA LEU A 12 1.26 -10.78 3.88
C LEU A 12 1.56 -10.01 5.18
N SER A 13 2.85 -9.75 5.40
CA SER A 13 3.35 -8.84 6.42
C SER A 13 3.86 -7.55 5.78
N ILE A 14 3.79 -6.44 6.51
CA ILE A 14 4.46 -5.21 6.07
C ILE A 14 5.95 -5.31 6.36
N ASP A 15 6.76 -4.67 5.52
CA ASP A 15 8.19 -4.58 5.78
C ASP A 15 8.48 -3.72 7.03
N LEU A 16 9.04 -4.33 8.07
CA LEU A 16 9.48 -3.63 9.28
C LEU A 16 10.69 -2.75 9.03
N ASN A 17 11.48 -3.00 7.98
CA ASN A 17 12.60 -2.16 7.54
C ASN A 17 12.19 -1.36 6.31
N ASN A 18 11.18 -0.51 6.50
CA ASN A 18 10.58 0.25 5.42
C ASN A 18 11.51 1.39 4.98
N PHE A 19 11.94 1.38 3.73
CA PHE A 19 12.87 2.38 3.18
C PHE A 19 12.42 3.84 3.38
N ARG A 20 11.11 4.09 3.49
CA ARG A 20 10.51 5.41 3.62
C ARG A 20 10.32 5.83 5.07
N LEU A 21 10.09 4.86 5.96
CA LEU A 21 9.54 5.06 7.29
C LEU A 21 10.52 4.66 8.42
N GLY A 22 11.53 3.86 8.09
CA GLY A 22 12.55 3.39 9.02
C GLY A 22 12.32 1.94 9.45
N GLU A 23 13.05 1.54 10.49
CA GLU A 23 12.97 0.22 11.11
C GLU A 23 12.00 0.24 12.29
N TYR A 24 11.23 -0.84 12.44
CA TYR A 24 10.20 -0.96 13.48
C TYR A 24 10.36 -2.27 14.25
N GLU A 25 10.07 -2.21 15.55
CA GLU A 25 10.16 -3.37 16.44
C GLU A 25 9.11 -4.44 16.10
N ASP A 26 7.90 -4.01 15.71
CA ASP A 26 6.81 -4.91 15.34
C ASP A 26 5.83 -4.32 14.31
N VAL A 27 4.95 -5.18 13.79
CA VAL A 27 3.94 -4.82 12.77
C VAL A 27 2.97 -3.75 13.28
N ARG A 28 2.63 -3.75 14.57
CA ARG A 28 1.70 -2.78 15.15
C ARG A 28 2.33 -1.39 15.21
N ALA A 29 3.59 -1.30 15.60
CA ALA A 29 4.37 -0.07 15.60
C ALA A 29 4.48 0.50 14.18
N ALA A 30 4.77 -0.36 13.19
CA ALA A 30 4.85 0.06 11.80
C ALA A 30 3.49 0.51 11.23
N TYR A 31 2.37 -0.12 11.59
CA TYR A 31 1.03 0.37 11.27
C TYR A 31 0.72 1.72 11.90
N ARG A 32 1.10 1.95 13.16
CA ARG A 32 0.92 3.24 13.80
C ARG A 32 1.75 4.32 13.15
N ALA A 33 3.01 4.05 12.83
CA ALA A 33 3.86 5.01 12.15
C ALA A 33 3.32 5.39 10.76
N MET A 34 2.82 4.41 10.00
CA MET A 34 2.13 4.68 8.72
C MET A 34 0.88 5.56 8.92
N LEU A 35 0.09 5.29 9.96
CA LEU A 35 -1.10 6.09 10.27
C LEU A 35 -0.73 7.53 10.67
N ASP A 36 0.34 7.71 11.44
CA ASP A 36 0.82 9.03 11.85
C ASP A 36 1.44 9.84 10.69
N GLU A 37 2.11 9.17 9.75
CA GLU A 37 2.64 9.79 8.53
C GLU A 37 1.50 10.20 7.58
N GLN A 38 0.57 9.29 7.32
CA GLN A 38 -0.46 9.47 6.28
C GLN A 38 -1.69 10.20 6.80
N LYS A 39 -1.99 10.10 8.10
CA LYS A 39 -3.13 10.76 8.75
C LYS A 39 -4.44 10.42 8.05
N GLU A 40 -5.27 11.42 7.82
CA GLU A 40 -6.55 11.30 7.11
C GLU A 40 -6.41 10.74 5.69
N LYS A 41 -5.25 10.88 5.04
CA LYS A 41 -5.02 10.32 3.69
C LYS A 41 -5.15 8.80 3.68
N LEU A 42 -4.83 8.12 4.79
CA LEU A 42 -4.97 6.67 4.87
C LEU A 42 -6.45 6.25 4.96
N VAL A 43 -7.26 7.04 5.67
CA VAL A 43 -8.72 6.85 5.73
C VAL A 43 -9.35 7.09 4.35
N ASN A 44 -8.91 8.13 3.65
CA ASN A 44 -9.38 8.43 2.29
C ASN A 44 -9.02 7.30 1.32
N LEU A 45 -7.80 6.76 1.40
CA LEU A 45 -7.40 5.60 0.61
C LEU A 45 -8.26 4.37 0.91
N ALA A 46 -8.57 4.12 2.19
CA ALA A 46 -9.42 3.01 2.58
C ALA A 46 -10.85 3.17 2.01
N SER A 47 -11.42 4.39 2.04
CA SER A 47 -12.72 4.69 1.41
C SER A 47 -12.67 4.45 -0.11
N ASP A 48 -11.64 4.97 -0.78
CA ASP A 48 -11.46 4.82 -2.23
C ASP A 48 -11.35 3.35 -2.65
N ILE A 49 -10.64 2.52 -1.88
CA ILE A 49 -10.55 1.07 -2.13
C ILE A 49 -11.93 0.40 -2.03
N LEU A 50 -12.80 0.84 -1.11
CA LEU A 50 -14.15 0.29 -0.99
C LEU A 50 -15.07 0.75 -2.12
N GLU A 51 -14.89 1.98 -2.60
CA GLU A 51 -15.71 2.59 -3.66
C GLU A 51 -15.31 2.10 -5.05
N ASN A 52 -14.01 2.05 -5.33
CA ASN A 52 -13.45 1.85 -6.68
C ASN A 52 -12.67 0.54 -6.81
N GLY A 53 -12.41 -0.17 -5.70
CA GLY A 53 -11.53 -1.31 -5.68
C GLY A 53 -10.05 -0.93 -5.69
N LEU A 54 -9.19 -1.94 -5.83
CA LEU A 54 -7.76 -1.71 -5.97
C LEU A 54 -7.43 -1.26 -7.40
N SER A 55 -6.44 -0.38 -7.54
CA SER A 55 -5.93 0.01 -8.85
C SER A 55 -5.52 -1.22 -9.67
N PRO A 56 -6.14 -1.47 -10.84
CA PRO A 56 -5.78 -2.60 -11.70
C PRO A 56 -4.40 -2.44 -12.34
N ALA A 57 -3.85 -1.21 -12.32
CA ALA A 57 -2.54 -0.90 -12.87
C ALA A 57 -1.39 -1.20 -11.90
N GLU A 58 -1.66 -1.49 -10.62
CA GLU A 58 -0.61 -1.65 -9.61
C GLU A 58 -0.75 -2.94 -8.79
N ARG A 59 0.26 -3.81 -8.91
CA ARG A 59 0.48 -4.94 -7.99
C ARG A 59 1.29 -4.51 -6.77
N LEU A 60 1.16 -5.24 -5.67
CA LEU A 60 2.11 -5.15 -4.55
C LEU A 60 3.42 -5.85 -4.95
N ILE A 61 4.55 -5.32 -4.51
CA ILE A 61 5.84 -6.01 -4.67
C ILE A 61 6.16 -6.71 -3.36
N VAL A 62 6.37 -8.02 -3.42
CA VAL A 62 6.60 -8.85 -2.24
C VAL A 62 7.81 -9.76 -2.43
N VAL A 63 8.38 -10.19 -1.31
CA VAL A 63 9.46 -11.19 -1.26
C VAL A 63 9.08 -12.29 -0.26
N PRO A 64 9.50 -13.54 -0.45
CA PRO A 64 9.31 -14.58 0.55
C PRO A 64 9.89 -14.15 1.89
N ASP A 65 9.15 -14.42 2.97
CA ASP A 65 9.67 -14.26 4.32
C ASP A 65 10.68 -15.39 4.61
N ALA A 66 11.86 -15.01 5.09
CA ALA A 66 12.93 -15.96 5.40
C ALA A 66 12.69 -16.67 6.74
N ASP A 67 11.98 -16.01 7.66
CA ASP A 67 11.71 -16.49 9.01
C ASP A 67 10.38 -17.26 9.07
N GLU A 68 9.44 -16.94 8.17
CA GLU A 68 8.12 -17.58 8.08
C GLU A 68 7.85 -18.22 6.70
N PRO A 69 8.18 -19.51 6.49
CA PRO A 69 7.96 -20.18 5.21
C PRO A 69 6.49 -20.15 4.76
N GLY A 70 6.26 -19.62 3.56
CA GLY A 70 4.92 -19.47 2.98
C GLY A 70 4.29 -18.09 3.20
N CYS A 71 4.87 -17.28 4.09
CA CYS A 71 4.54 -15.87 4.24
C CYS A 71 5.40 -15.01 3.30
N PHE A 72 4.96 -13.76 3.10
CA PHE A 72 5.65 -12.79 2.25
C PHE A 72 5.70 -11.42 2.91
N ILE A 73 6.82 -10.74 2.72
CA ILE A 73 7.03 -9.36 3.17
C ILE A 73 6.70 -8.42 2.01
N VAL A 74 5.84 -7.43 2.26
CA VAL A 74 5.47 -6.40 1.28
C VAL A 74 6.52 -5.29 1.24
N CYS A 75 7.31 -5.24 0.17
CA CYS A 75 8.34 -4.22 -0.03
C CYS A 75 7.77 -2.93 -0.68
N GLU A 76 6.74 -3.05 -1.52
CA GLU A 76 6.04 -1.90 -2.14
C GLU A 76 4.53 -2.08 -2.04
N GLY A 77 3.83 -1.00 -1.68
CA GLY A 77 2.40 -1.02 -1.45
C GLY A 77 2.00 -1.16 0.03
N ASN A 78 2.94 -0.96 0.96
CA ASN A 78 2.69 -0.98 2.41
C ASN A 78 1.48 -0.12 2.82
N ARG A 79 1.35 1.09 2.27
CA ARG A 79 0.20 1.96 2.56
C ARG A 79 -1.14 1.29 2.21
N ARG A 80 -1.19 0.55 1.10
CA ARG A 80 -2.39 -0.17 0.65
C ARG A 80 -2.70 -1.35 1.56
N LEU A 81 -1.68 -2.16 1.90
CA LEU A 81 -1.86 -3.27 2.84
C LEU A 81 -2.32 -2.75 4.22
N THR A 82 -1.70 -1.69 4.75
CA THR A 82 -2.09 -1.10 6.03
C THR A 82 -3.54 -0.61 6.02
N ALA A 83 -3.98 0.09 4.97
CA ALA A 83 -5.37 0.54 4.85
C ALA A 83 -6.36 -0.64 4.90
N ILE A 84 -6.06 -1.72 4.18
CA ILE A 84 -6.89 -2.94 4.17
C ILE A 84 -6.88 -3.63 5.53
N ARG A 85 -5.71 -3.79 6.15
CA ARG A 85 -5.57 -4.40 7.47
C ARG A 85 -6.30 -3.61 8.56
N MET A 86 -6.32 -2.28 8.49
CA MET A 86 -7.10 -1.44 9.41
C MET A 86 -8.62 -1.49 9.16
N MET A 87 -9.06 -1.76 7.93
CA MET A 87 -10.48 -2.02 7.66
C MET A 87 -10.89 -3.42 8.13
N ALA A 88 -10.01 -4.42 7.97
CA ALA A 88 -10.23 -5.78 8.46
C ALA A 88 -10.28 -5.81 10.00
N ASP A 89 -9.34 -5.15 10.66
CA ASP A 89 -9.31 -4.96 12.11
C ASP A 89 -9.06 -3.48 12.49
N PRO A 90 -10.11 -2.71 12.83
CA PRO A 90 -9.95 -1.32 13.23
C PRO A 90 -9.22 -1.15 14.56
N GLN A 91 -8.97 -2.21 15.35
CA GLN A 91 -8.17 -2.12 16.58
C GLN A 91 -6.74 -1.66 16.33
N PHE A 92 -6.22 -1.80 15.11
CA PHE A 92 -4.93 -1.21 14.74
C PHE A 92 -4.92 0.32 14.79
N ALA A 93 -6.07 0.97 14.63
CA ALA A 93 -6.23 2.42 14.75
C ALA A 93 -6.69 2.86 16.15
N ALA A 94 -6.90 1.95 17.11
CA ALA A 94 -7.40 2.27 18.44
C ALA A 94 -6.51 3.28 19.16
N GLY A 95 -7.13 4.25 19.82
CA GLY A 95 -6.44 5.35 20.52
C GLY A 95 -5.98 6.50 19.62
N THR A 96 -6.26 6.45 18.32
CA THR A 96 -5.95 7.54 17.38
C THR A 96 -7.19 8.33 16.99
N LEU A 97 -7.01 9.55 16.47
CA LEU A 97 -8.10 10.37 15.94
C LEU A 97 -8.84 9.71 14.76
N TYR A 98 -8.22 8.74 14.09
CA TYR A 98 -8.74 8.09 12.88
C TYR A 98 -9.52 6.80 13.18
N TYR A 99 -9.56 6.35 14.43
CA TYR A 99 -10.22 5.11 14.84
C TYR A 99 -11.69 5.03 14.39
N SER A 100 -12.47 6.09 14.64
CA SER A 100 -13.89 6.14 14.27
C SER A 100 -14.12 6.04 12.76
N GLY A 101 -13.20 6.59 11.96
CA GLY A 101 -13.18 6.47 10.51
C GLY A 101 -13.03 5.01 10.08
N PHE A 102 -12.02 4.31 10.61
CA PHE A 102 -11.81 2.89 10.31
C PHE A 102 -12.93 1.98 10.84
N VAL A 103 -13.52 2.26 12.01
CA VAL A 103 -14.69 1.51 12.50
C VAL A 103 -15.86 1.63 11.52
N ARG A 104 -16.11 2.81 10.95
CA ARG A 104 -17.16 3.01 9.95
C ARG A 104 -16.87 2.24 8.66
N LEU A 105 -15.65 2.33 8.14
CA LEU A 105 -15.24 1.65 6.90
C LEU A 105 -15.20 0.13 7.08
N SER A 106 -14.79 -0.36 8.25
CA SER A 106 -14.78 -1.79 8.58
C SER A 106 -16.16 -2.42 8.41
N LYS A 107 -17.24 -1.76 8.85
CA LYS A 107 -18.62 -2.25 8.65
C LYS A 107 -18.99 -2.46 7.17
N GLN A 108 -18.41 -1.66 6.27
CA GLN A 108 -18.62 -1.81 4.83
C GLN A 108 -17.72 -2.93 4.28
N PHE A 109 -16.45 -2.93 4.68
CA PHE A 109 -15.47 -3.96 4.32
C PHE A 109 -15.96 -5.37 4.65
N GLN A 110 -16.58 -5.57 5.82
CA GLN A 110 -17.08 -6.89 6.25
C GLN A 110 -18.20 -7.44 5.37
N LYS A 111 -18.86 -6.62 4.53
CA LYS A 111 -19.87 -7.12 3.58
C LYS A 111 -19.23 -7.85 2.40
N PHE A 112 -18.06 -7.37 1.96
CA PHE A 112 -17.33 -7.88 0.81
C PHE A 112 -15.83 -7.77 1.09
N PRO A 113 -15.27 -8.63 1.96
CA PRO A 113 -13.90 -8.50 2.42
C PRO A 113 -12.92 -8.77 1.27
N ILE A 114 -11.85 -7.99 1.23
CA ILE A 114 -10.70 -8.25 0.37
C ILE A 114 -9.83 -9.29 1.08
N THR A 115 -9.88 -10.53 0.63
CA THR A 115 -9.11 -11.64 1.21
C THR A 115 -7.81 -11.91 0.49
N THR A 116 -7.65 -11.46 -0.75
CA THR A 116 -6.41 -11.66 -1.53
C THR A 116 -5.97 -10.38 -2.24
N LEU A 117 -4.67 -10.21 -2.40
CA LEU A 117 -4.06 -9.09 -3.13
C LEU A 117 -3.24 -9.55 -4.32
N PRO A 118 -3.28 -8.83 -5.46
CA PRO A 118 -2.42 -9.12 -6.59
C PRO A 118 -0.99 -8.66 -6.27
N CYS A 119 -0.07 -9.62 -6.25
CA CYS A 119 1.31 -9.45 -5.87
C CYS A 119 2.24 -9.91 -6.99
N THR A 120 3.36 -9.20 -7.16
CA THR A 120 4.53 -9.64 -7.90
C THR A 120 5.59 -10.10 -6.91
N VAL A 121 5.90 -11.40 -6.93
CA VAL A 121 6.86 -12.03 -6.04
C VAL A 121 8.25 -11.94 -6.67
N LEU A 122 9.18 -11.29 -5.97
CA LEU A 122 10.61 -11.26 -6.30
C LEU A 122 11.40 -12.15 -5.35
N PRO A 123 12.59 -12.63 -5.77
CA PRO A 123 13.36 -13.58 -4.98
C PRO A 123 13.87 -13.02 -3.65
N ASN A 124 14.15 -11.72 -3.56
CA ASN A 124 14.69 -11.07 -2.37
C ASN A 124 14.52 -9.54 -2.44
N LYS A 125 14.84 -8.85 -1.33
CA LYS A 125 14.70 -7.40 -1.22
C LYS A 125 15.58 -6.64 -2.22
N ASP A 126 16.79 -7.11 -2.52
CA ASP A 126 17.67 -6.45 -3.51
C ASP A 126 17.03 -6.40 -4.90
N ALA A 127 16.43 -7.51 -5.34
CA ALA A 127 15.72 -7.57 -6.61
C ALA A 127 14.49 -6.64 -6.61
N ALA A 128 13.77 -6.55 -5.48
CA ALA A 128 12.63 -5.65 -5.33
C ALA A 128 13.05 -4.18 -5.35
N PHE A 129 14.15 -3.84 -4.67
CA PHE A 129 14.63 -2.48 -4.48
C PHE A 129 14.91 -1.76 -5.81
N ILE A 130 15.43 -2.46 -6.81
CA ILE A 130 15.66 -1.92 -8.17
C ILE A 130 14.36 -1.30 -8.74
N TRP A 131 13.22 -1.95 -8.54
CA TRP A 131 11.93 -1.49 -9.06
C TRP A 131 11.29 -0.43 -8.17
N ILE A 132 11.46 -0.57 -6.85
CA ILE A 132 10.98 0.41 -5.87
C ILE A 132 11.68 1.75 -6.10
N GLU A 133 13.00 1.75 -6.21
CA GLU A 133 13.79 2.96 -6.47
C GLU A 133 13.33 3.65 -7.76
N ARG A 134 13.18 2.89 -8.86
CA ARG A 134 12.67 3.43 -10.13
C ARG A 134 11.23 3.93 -10.05
N LYS A 135 10.39 3.37 -9.18
CA LYS A 135 9.01 3.83 -9.02
C LYS A 135 8.94 5.18 -8.31
N HIS A 136 9.80 5.40 -7.34
CA HIS A 136 9.80 6.61 -6.51
C HIS A 136 10.76 7.69 -7.02
N ASN A 137 11.79 7.33 -7.79
CA ASN A 137 12.81 8.24 -8.31
C ASN A 137 12.89 8.17 -9.83
N PRO A 138 12.93 9.31 -10.55
CA PRO A 138 13.06 9.34 -12.00
C PRO A 138 14.35 8.69 -12.55
N ASN A 139 15.41 8.58 -11.73
CA ASN A 139 16.68 7.91 -12.06
C ASN A 139 17.21 8.22 -13.47
N GLU A 140 17.32 9.51 -13.81
CA GLU A 140 17.78 9.98 -15.13
C GLU A 140 17.00 9.34 -16.31
N GLY A 141 15.71 9.09 -16.13
CA GLY A 141 14.82 8.49 -17.13
C GLY A 141 14.65 6.97 -17.03
N LYS A 142 15.32 6.30 -16.08
CA LYS A 142 15.13 4.85 -15.82
C LYS A 142 13.90 4.57 -14.95
N GLY A 143 13.41 5.58 -14.23
CA GLY A 143 12.26 5.49 -13.35
C GLY A 143 11.03 6.23 -13.87
N LEU A 144 9.95 6.19 -13.10
CA LEU A 144 8.73 6.90 -13.44
C LEU A 144 8.97 8.42 -13.40
N ALA A 145 8.56 9.11 -14.46
CA ALA A 145 8.60 10.56 -14.49
C ALA A 145 7.63 11.10 -13.43
N VAL A 146 8.14 11.87 -12.48
CA VAL A 146 7.30 12.65 -11.57
C VAL A 146 6.73 13.79 -12.39
N GLY A 147 5.45 13.69 -12.76
CA GLY A 147 4.75 14.77 -13.47
C GLY A 147 4.85 16.05 -12.66
N GLY A 148 5.55 17.06 -13.19
CA GLY A 148 5.59 18.38 -12.58
C GLY A 148 4.17 18.93 -12.44
N ALA A 149 3.93 19.76 -11.41
CA ALA A 149 2.64 20.35 -11.07
C ALA A 149 1.89 21.05 -12.24
N GLY A 150 2.53 21.27 -13.38
CA GLY A 150 1.91 21.79 -14.61
C GLY A 150 1.13 20.77 -15.46
N PHE A 151 1.28 19.46 -15.26
CA PHE A 151 0.63 18.48 -16.13
C PHE A 151 -0.90 18.38 -15.92
N PHE A 152 -1.37 18.60 -14.69
CA PHE A 152 -2.82 18.63 -14.38
C PHE A 152 -3.51 19.95 -14.76
N ALA A 153 -2.76 21.03 -15.01
CA ALA A 153 -3.35 22.29 -15.45
C ALA A 153 -3.86 22.21 -16.90
N TYR A 154 -3.28 21.35 -17.74
CA TYR A 154 -3.67 21.22 -19.15
C TYR A 154 -4.97 20.44 -19.37
N SER A 155 -5.25 19.43 -18.53
CA SER A 155 -6.44 18.58 -18.67
C SER A 155 -7.73 19.23 -18.18
N VAL A 156 -7.66 20.22 -17.28
CA VAL A 156 -8.86 20.96 -16.81
C VAL A 156 -9.26 22.07 -17.78
N SER A 157 -8.30 22.63 -18.53
CA SER A 157 -8.61 23.65 -19.54
C SER A 157 -9.25 23.06 -20.80
N ALA A 158 -8.91 21.83 -21.17
CA ALA A 158 -9.45 21.17 -22.37
C ALA A 158 -10.89 20.65 -22.20
N ALA A 159 -11.38 20.47 -20.96
CA ALA A 159 -12.74 19.99 -20.68
C ALA A 159 -13.79 21.09 -20.55
N LYS A 160 -13.40 22.38 -20.63
CA LYS A 160 -14.32 23.54 -20.59
C LYS A 160 -14.54 24.21 -21.95
N GLY A 161 -14.07 23.59 -23.03
CA GLY A 161 -14.21 24.08 -24.39
C GLY A 161 -14.72 23.01 -25.34
N ALA A 162 -15.96 22.55 -25.14
CA ALA A 162 -16.78 21.83 -26.12
C ALA A 162 -18.25 22.07 -25.80
#